data_AF-A0A542I0Z4-F1
#
_entry.id   AF-A0A542I0Z4-F1
#
_cell.length_a   1.000
_cell.length_b   1.000
_cell.length_c   1.000
_cell.angle_alpha   90.00
_cell.angle_beta   90.00
_cell.angle_gamma   90.00
#
_symmetry.space_group_name_H-M   'P 1'
#
loop_
_entity.id
_entity.type
_entity.pdbx_description
1 polymer ?
#
loop_
_entity_poly.entity_id
_entity_poly.type
_entity_poly.pdbx_seq_one_letter_code
_entity_poly.pdbx_strand_id
1 'polypeptide(L)'
;MSADILTFRSIPLSQVEAARRRAMLLHPSNFKSAATTAGSEASGKAQDLRNRFECLYEDLMERGLSEQEARTEVARIAAREVWDGYASELRNHRTLGRQMDANILAVALTSIQCVTKALPRHPGDLEYAGRAVSTARRRPQYNGGLLHRLHPHRNPAFEDGVATFEALEDFLRPQQRAA
;
A
#
# COMPACT_ATOMS: atom_id res chain seq x y z
N MET A 1 -45.89 1.10 -43.32
CA MET A 1 -44.53 0.56 -43.19
C MET A 1 -44.24 0.45 -41.70
N SER A 2 -44.30 -0.76 -41.14
CA SER A 2 -44.03 -1.01 -39.71
C SER A 2 -42.59 -1.45 -39.54
N ALA A 3 -41.85 -0.76 -38.66
CA ALA A 3 -40.51 -1.16 -38.26
C ALA A 3 -40.61 -2.16 -37.11
N ASP A 4 -40.24 -3.42 -37.37
CA ASP A 4 -40.08 -4.44 -36.34
C ASP A 4 -38.84 -4.12 -35.49
N ILE A 5 -39.08 -3.78 -34.22
CA ILE A 5 -38.03 -3.60 -33.23
C ILE A 5 -37.56 -4.99 -32.81
N LEU A 6 -36.38 -5.40 -33.30
CA LEU A 6 -35.67 -6.59 -32.84
C LEU A 6 -35.30 -6.44 -31.36
N THR A 7 -36.12 -6.99 -30.47
CA THR A 7 -35.77 -7.19 -29.07
C THR A 7 -34.61 -8.17 -28.98
N PHE A 8 -33.42 -7.65 -28.65
CA PHE A 8 -32.26 -8.45 -28.24
C PHE A 8 -32.61 -9.24 -26.98
N ARG A 9 -32.93 -10.54 -27.12
CA ARG A 9 -32.93 -11.47 -25.99
C ARG A 9 -31.50 -11.86 -25.67
N SER A 10 -31.01 -11.49 -24.49
CA SER A 10 -29.75 -12.00 -23.95
C SER A 10 -29.88 -13.50 -23.70
N ILE A 11 -29.04 -14.28 -24.37
CA ILE A 11 -28.97 -15.73 -24.18
C ILE A 11 -28.50 -15.99 -22.74
N PRO A 12 -29.23 -16.78 -21.92
CA PRO A 12 -28.79 -17.10 -20.57
C PRO A 12 -27.49 -17.92 -20.65
N LEU A 13 -26.40 -17.35 -20.13
CA LEU A 13 -25.11 -18.01 -20.05
C LEU A 13 -25.22 -19.26 -19.18
N SER A 14 -24.58 -20.34 -19.63
CA SER A 14 -24.47 -21.56 -18.82
C SER A 14 -23.80 -21.24 -17.48
N GLN A 15 -24.21 -21.92 -16.40
CA GLN A 15 -23.64 -21.67 -15.05
C GLN A 15 -22.11 -21.80 -15.03
N VAL A 16 -21.55 -22.66 -15.89
CA VAL A 16 -20.10 -22.87 -16.04
C VAL A 16 -19.42 -21.66 -16.66
N GLU A 17 -20.01 -21.03 -17.69
CA GLU A 17 -19.46 -19.80 -18.27
C GLU A 17 -19.63 -18.59 -17.34
N ALA A 18 -20.71 -18.55 -16.58
CA ALA A 18 -20.90 -17.54 -15.53
C ALA A 18 -19.84 -17.69 -14.42
N ALA A 19 -19.56 -18.92 -13.98
CA ALA A 19 -18.50 -19.23 -13.01
C ALA A 19 -17.11 -18.89 -13.57
N ARG A 20 -16.83 -19.23 -14.84
CA ARG A 20 -15.57 -18.90 -15.52
C ARG A 20 -15.38 -17.39 -15.64
N ARG A 21 -16.42 -16.63 -16.01
CA ARG A 21 -16.36 -15.16 -16.07
C ARG A 21 -16.13 -14.55 -14.69
N ARG A 22 -16.79 -15.04 -13.64
CA ARG A 22 -16.53 -14.61 -12.26
C ARG A 22 -15.10 -14.92 -11.82
N ALA A 23 -14.60 -16.12 -12.11
CA ALA A 23 -13.23 -16.50 -11.81
C ALA A 23 -12.21 -15.63 -12.56
N MET A 24 -12.48 -15.28 -13.82
CA MET A 24 -11.63 -14.36 -14.59
C MET A 24 -11.70 -12.92 -14.05
N LEU A 25 -12.87 -12.41 -13.65
CA LEU A 25 -12.98 -11.09 -13.01
C LEU A 25 -12.28 -11.02 -11.64
N LEU A 26 -12.30 -12.13 -10.90
CA LEU A 26 -11.60 -12.29 -9.63
C LEU A 26 -10.14 -12.73 -9.80
N HIS A 27 -9.66 -12.89 -11.04
CA HIS A 27 -8.29 -13.31 -11.31
C HIS A 27 -7.32 -12.24 -10.78
N PRO A 28 -6.22 -12.61 -10.11
CA PRO A 28 -5.39 -11.65 -9.41
C PRO A 28 -4.71 -10.61 -10.32
N SER A 29 -4.47 -10.95 -11.59
CA SER A 29 -3.92 -10.03 -12.59
C SER A 29 -4.88 -8.92 -13.04
N ASN A 30 -6.17 -9.03 -12.73
CA ASN A 30 -7.19 -8.06 -13.14
C ASN A 30 -7.50 -7.01 -12.04
N PHE A 31 -6.70 -6.99 -10.97
CA PHE A 31 -6.83 -5.98 -9.92
C PHE A 31 -6.44 -4.61 -10.46
N LYS A 32 -7.45 -3.76 -10.66
CA LYS A 32 -7.28 -2.31 -10.63
C LYS A 32 -7.66 -1.87 -9.23
N SER A 33 -6.75 -1.21 -8.51
CA SER A 33 -7.11 -0.61 -7.24
C SER A 33 -8.28 0.33 -7.48
N ALA A 34 -9.42 0.09 -6.84
CA ALA A 34 -10.37 1.17 -6.64
C ALA A 34 -9.62 2.20 -5.80
N ALA A 35 -9.47 3.42 -6.32
CA ALA A 35 -9.03 4.54 -5.50
C ALA A 35 -10.05 4.64 -4.36
N THR A 36 -9.61 4.31 -3.15
CA THR A 36 -10.45 4.38 -1.95
C THR A 36 -10.93 5.82 -1.86
N THR A 37 -12.23 6.05 -1.96
CA THR A 37 -12.84 7.37 -1.74
C THR A 37 -12.50 7.78 -0.31
N ALA A 38 -11.53 8.68 -0.18
CA ALA A 38 -10.98 9.11 1.10
C ALA A 38 -12.07 9.82 1.92
N GLY A 39 -12.45 9.23 3.06
CA GLY A 39 -13.22 9.93 4.08
C GLY A 39 -12.36 10.98 4.79
N SER A 40 -13.00 11.91 5.51
CA SER A 40 -12.35 12.99 6.26
C SER A 40 -11.20 12.52 7.17
N GLU A 41 -11.31 11.33 7.76
CA GLU A 41 -10.27 10.75 8.65
C GLU A 41 -9.03 10.28 7.90
N ALA A 42 -9.19 9.74 6.69
CA ALA A 42 -8.06 9.33 5.85
C ALA A 42 -7.27 10.54 5.34
N SER A 43 -7.97 11.66 5.08
CA SER A 43 -7.34 12.92 4.69
C SER A 43 -6.56 13.57 5.85
N GLY A 44 -7.06 13.47 7.09
CA GLY A 44 -6.34 13.94 8.28
C GLY A 44 -5.04 13.17 8.50
N LYS A 45 -5.10 11.83 8.47
CA LYS A 45 -3.92 10.96 8.60
C LYS A 45 -2.85 11.25 7.53
N ALA A 46 -3.25 11.49 6.28
CA ALA A 46 -2.31 11.81 5.21
C ALA A 46 -1.59 13.15 5.44
N GLN A 47 -2.30 14.16 5.95
CA GLN A 47 -1.71 15.45 6.30
C GLN A 47 -0.75 15.34 7.49
N ASP A 48 -1.09 14.55 8.50
CA ASP A 48 -0.24 14.31 9.66
C ASP A 48 1.07 13.62 9.27
N LEU A 49 0.98 12.59 8.42
CA LEU A 49 2.16 11.90 7.87
C LEU A 49 3.04 12.87 7.09
N ARG A 50 2.45 13.73 6.25
CA ARG A 50 3.19 14.72 5.49
C ARG A 50 3.92 15.71 6.39
N ASN A 51 3.22 16.32 7.34
CA ASN A 51 3.83 17.26 8.29
C ASN A 51 5.00 16.61 9.03
N ARG A 52 4.81 15.35 9.46
CA ARG A 52 5.84 14.59 10.15
C ARG A 52 7.07 14.32 9.29
N PHE A 53 6.88 13.97 8.01
CA PHE A 53 7.98 13.74 7.09
C PHE A 53 8.76 15.03 6.80
N GLU A 54 8.07 16.16 6.67
CA GLU A 54 8.72 17.47 6.49
C GLU A 54 9.53 17.86 7.73
N CYS A 55 9.00 17.71 8.95
CA CYS A 55 9.78 17.99 10.17
C CYS A 55 11.03 17.09 10.28
N LEU A 56 10.91 15.79 9.99
CA LEU A 56 12.06 14.88 9.98
C LEU A 56 13.07 15.25 8.90
N TYR A 57 12.60 15.71 7.74
CA TYR A 57 13.46 16.16 6.66
C TYR A 57 14.25 17.41 7.05
N GLU A 58 13.58 18.42 7.61
CA GLU A 58 14.21 19.64 8.13
C GLU A 58 15.26 19.31 9.19
N ASP A 59 14.93 18.47 10.17
CA ASP A 59 15.86 18.03 11.22
C ASP A 59 17.11 17.34 10.64
N LEU A 60 16.95 16.54 9.57
CA LEU A 60 18.07 15.84 8.92
C LEU A 60 18.93 16.79 8.07
N MET A 61 18.30 17.76 7.41
CA MET A 61 18.99 18.81 6.67
C MET A 61 19.81 19.70 7.61
N GLU A 62 19.28 20.07 8.77
CA GLU A 62 20.01 20.84 9.81
C GLU A 62 21.23 20.08 10.35
N ARG A 63 21.18 18.74 10.35
CA ARG A 63 22.32 17.87 10.71
C ARG A 63 23.34 17.71 9.59
N GLY A 64 23.13 18.36 8.44
CA GLY A 64 24.09 18.43 7.34
C GLY A 64 23.96 17.33 6.29
N LEU A 65 22.85 16.58 6.25
CA LEU A 65 22.58 15.67 5.14
C LEU A 65 22.24 16.46 3.88
N SER A 66 22.60 15.91 2.70
CA SER A 66 22.09 16.47 1.44
C SER A 66 20.58 16.24 1.32
N GLU A 67 19.89 17.05 0.51
CA GLU A 67 18.44 16.91 0.28
C GLU A 67 18.04 15.48 -0.11
N GLN A 68 18.81 14.86 -0.99
CA GLN A 68 18.53 13.50 -1.45
C GLN A 68 18.72 12.48 -0.32
N GLU A 69 19.82 12.58 0.43
CA GLU A 69 20.09 11.69 1.57
C GLU A 69 19.03 11.85 2.65
N ALA A 70 18.71 13.08 3.03
CA ALA A 70 17.67 13.39 4.01
C ALA A 70 16.32 12.77 3.62
N ARG A 71 15.91 12.90 2.35
CA ARG A 71 14.66 12.27 1.87
C ARG A 71 14.71 10.75 1.91
N THR A 72 15.81 10.13 1.49
CA THR A 72 15.95 8.67 1.59
C THR A 72 15.97 8.19 3.05
N GLU A 73 16.52 9.00 3.96
CA GLU A 73 16.56 8.71 5.39
C GLU A 73 15.19 8.86 6.05
N VAL A 74 14.39 9.86 5.69
CA VAL A 74 12.98 9.94 6.12
C VAL A 74 12.22 8.68 5.71
N ALA A 75 12.38 8.22 4.46
CA ALA A 75 11.74 6.99 4.00
C ALA A 75 12.21 5.76 4.78
N ARG A 76 13.50 5.70 5.13
CA ARG A 76 14.07 4.62 5.95
C ARG A 76 13.49 4.62 7.36
N ILE A 77 13.43 5.77 8.02
CA ILE A 77 12.90 5.94 9.38
C ILE A 77 11.42 5.56 9.40
N ALA A 78 10.62 6.14 8.51
CA ALA A 78 9.18 5.86 8.44
C ALA A 78 8.90 4.37 8.17
N ALA A 79 9.62 3.75 7.23
CA ALA A 79 9.47 2.32 6.97
C ALA A 79 9.86 1.45 8.17
N ARG A 80 10.88 1.87 8.95
CA ARG A 80 11.31 1.18 10.15
C ARG A 80 10.27 1.25 11.26
N GLU A 81 9.61 2.39 11.44
CA GLU A 81 8.56 2.55 12.44
C GLU A 81 7.36 1.66 12.16
N VAL A 82 6.89 1.61 10.91
CA VAL A 82 5.80 0.71 10.51
C VAL A 82 6.20 -0.75 10.76
N TRP A 83 7.45 -1.10 10.41
CA TRP A 83 7.98 -2.44 10.69
C TRP A 83 7.96 -2.77 12.19
N ASP A 84 8.47 -1.88 13.04
CA ASP A 84 8.57 -2.13 14.48
C ASP A 84 7.17 -2.21 15.14
N GLY A 85 6.23 -1.38 14.67
CA GLY A 85 4.81 -1.44 15.06
C GLY A 85 4.18 -2.80 14.74
N TYR A 86 4.27 -3.26 13.49
CA TYR A 86 3.74 -4.57 13.09
C TYR A 86 4.46 -5.73 13.79
N ALA A 87 5.75 -5.63 14.04
CA ALA A 87 6.50 -6.66 14.76
C ALA A 87 6.05 -6.75 16.23
N SER A 88 5.66 -5.64 16.84
CA SER A 88 5.05 -5.61 18.18
C SER A 88 3.66 -6.25 18.17
N GLU A 89 2.78 -5.82 17.27
CA GLU A 89 1.42 -6.36 17.15
C GLU A 89 1.41 -7.85 16.81
N LEU A 90 2.34 -8.32 15.98
CA LEU A 90 2.51 -9.73 15.63
C LEU A 90 2.78 -10.58 16.88
N ARG A 91 3.68 -10.10 17.76
CA ARG A 91 3.99 -10.78 19.03
C ARG A 91 2.73 -10.84 19.90
N ASN A 92 2.00 -9.74 20.00
CA ASN A 92 0.76 -9.67 20.78
C ASN A 92 -0.33 -10.61 20.23
N HIS A 93 -0.52 -10.68 18.92
CA HIS A 93 -1.50 -11.58 18.31
C HIS A 93 -1.14 -13.06 18.52
N ARG A 94 0.16 -13.41 18.44
CA ARG A 94 0.64 -14.76 18.75
C ARG A 94 0.38 -15.13 20.21
N THR A 95 0.65 -14.23 21.15
CA THR A 95 0.38 -14.48 22.58
C THR A 95 -1.10 -14.62 22.88
N LEU A 96 -1.97 -13.92 22.14
CA LEU A 96 -3.42 -13.97 22.28
C LEU A 96 -4.08 -15.11 21.46
N GLY A 97 -3.31 -15.96 20.79
CA GLY A 97 -3.84 -17.05 19.96
C GLY A 97 -4.57 -16.60 18.69
N ARG A 98 -4.43 -15.33 18.28
CA ARG A 98 -5.07 -14.75 17.09
C ARG A 98 -4.26 -15.07 15.83
N GLN A 99 -4.26 -16.35 15.44
CA GLN A 99 -3.40 -16.85 14.36
C GLN A 99 -3.61 -16.15 13.01
N MET A 100 -4.86 -15.81 12.67
CA MET A 100 -5.18 -15.14 11.42
C MET A 100 -4.54 -13.74 11.35
N ASP A 101 -4.73 -12.93 12.39
CA ASP A 101 -4.12 -11.59 12.48
C ASP A 101 -2.60 -11.65 12.51
N ALA A 102 -2.03 -12.63 13.20
CA ALA A 102 -0.60 -12.86 13.21
C ALA A 102 -0.06 -13.20 11.81
N ASN A 103 -0.74 -14.05 11.04
CA ASN A 103 -0.33 -14.38 9.68
C ASN A 103 -0.40 -13.17 8.75
N ILE A 104 -1.43 -12.33 8.91
CA ILE A 104 -1.60 -11.10 8.15
C ILE A 104 -0.44 -10.14 8.40
N LEU A 105 -0.11 -9.88 9.68
CA LEU A 105 1.03 -9.03 10.03
C LEU A 105 2.36 -9.60 9.55
N ALA A 106 2.54 -10.93 9.55
CA ALA A 106 3.75 -11.54 9.01
C ALA A 106 3.90 -11.28 7.49
N VAL A 107 2.81 -11.31 6.74
CA VAL A 107 2.79 -10.96 5.31
C VAL A 107 3.05 -9.47 5.10
N ALA A 108 2.46 -8.60 5.92
CA ALA A 108 2.70 -7.16 5.88
C ALA A 108 4.19 -6.84 6.15
N LEU A 109 4.77 -7.41 7.21
CA LEU A 109 6.20 -7.28 7.53
C LEU A 109 7.07 -7.70 6.36
N THR A 110 6.85 -8.88 5.79
CA THR A 110 7.64 -9.37 4.63
C THR A 110 7.62 -8.41 3.45
N SER A 111 6.51 -7.68 3.28
CA SER A 111 6.37 -6.69 2.22
C SER A 111 7.21 -5.43 2.48
N ILE A 112 7.37 -5.03 3.74
CA ILE A 112 8.15 -3.85 4.16
C ILE A 112 9.66 -4.16 4.17
N GLN A 113 10.03 -5.43 4.26
CA GLN A 113 11.43 -5.87 4.37
C GLN A 113 12.31 -5.38 3.22
N CYS A 114 11.74 -5.17 2.03
CA CYS A 114 12.50 -4.65 0.89
C CYS A 114 12.96 -3.21 1.13
N VAL A 115 12.20 -2.38 1.84
CA VAL A 115 12.57 -0.99 2.13
C VAL A 115 13.62 -0.95 3.24
N THR A 116 13.37 -1.65 4.35
CA THR A 116 14.27 -1.62 5.52
C THR A 116 15.65 -2.25 5.26
N LYS A 117 15.74 -3.20 4.32
CA LYS A 117 17.03 -3.77 3.89
C LYS A 117 17.74 -2.97 2.80
N ALA A 118 17.00 -2.29 1.94
CA ALA A 118 17.58 -1.74 0.72
C ALA A 118 17.97 -0.27 0.84
N LEU A 119 17.17 0.57 1.51
CA LEU A 119 17.50 1.98 1.71
C LEU A 119 18.85 2.23 2.40
N PRO A 120 19.26 1.47 3.45
CA PRO A 120 20.57 1.67 4.07
C PRO A 120 21.77 1.45 3.13
N ARG A 121 21.58 0.75 2.01
CA ARG A 121 22.65 0.44 1.05
C ARG A 121 22.77 1.47 -0.08
N HIS A 122 21.76 2.32 -0.24
CA HIS A 122 21.66 3.28 -1.34
C HIS A 122 21.21 4.65 -0.82
N PRO A 123 21.96 5.28 0.10
CA PRO A 123 21.64 6.62 0.59
C PRO A 123 21.68 7.62 -0.59
N GLY A 124 20.70 8.53 -0.64
CA GLY A 124 20.59 9.55 -1.69
C GLY A 124 20.02 9.06 -3.04
N ASP A 125 19.86 7.76 -3.26
CA ASP A 125 19.24 7.24 -4.49
C ASP A 125 17.70 7.31 -4.41
N LEU A 126 17.13 8.46 -4.79
CA LEU A 126 15.69 8.70 -4.77
C LEU A 126 14.91 7.79 -5.72
N GLU A 127 15.49 7.46 -6.87
CA GLU A 127 14.89 6.54 -7.86
C GLU A 127 14.75 5.14 -7.27
N TYR A 128 15.82 4.65 -6.66
CA TYR A 128 15.80 3.36 -5.97
C TYR A 128 14.86 3.38 -4.77
N ALA A 129 14.87 4.45 -3.98
CA ALA A 129 13.99 4.60 -2.83
C ALA A 129 12.51 4.58 -3.26
N GLY A 130 12.16 5.33 -4.31
CA GLY A 130 10.81 5.34 -4.89
C GLY A 130 10.38 3.95 -5.35
N ARG A 131 11.25 3.20 -6.03
CA ARG A 131 10.97 1.80 -6.44
C ARG A 131 10.76 0.88 -5.23
N ALA A 132 11.60 1.00 -4.21
CA ALA A 132 11.51 0.17 -3.00
C ALA A 132 10.22 0.44 -2.23
N VAL A 133 9.88 1.72 -2.02
CA VAL A 133 8.64 2.16 -1.36
C VAL A 133 7.43 1.72 -2.18
N SER A 134 7.44 1.86 -3.51
CA SER A 134 6.32 1.42 -4.33
C SER A 134 6.10 -0.08 -4.32
N THR A 135 7.20 -0.85 -4.28
CA THR A 135 7.11 -2.30 -4.10
C THR A 135 6.51 -2.66 -2.74
N ALA A 136 6.91 -1.97 -1.67
CA ALA A 136 6.35 -2.16 -0.33
C ALA A 136 4.90 -1.70 -0.20
N ARG A 137 4.42 -0.78 -1.04
CA ARG A 137 2.99 -0.41 -1.13
C ARG A 137 2.14 -1.43 -1.87
N ARG A 138 2.61 -1.89 -3.04
CA ARG A 138 1.83 -2.77 -3.93
C ARG A 138 1.63 -4.16 -3.34
N ARG A 139 2.62 -4.70 -2.63
CA ARG A 139 2.55 -6.06 -2.05
C ARG A 139 1.44 -6.20 -0.98
N PRO A 140 1.35 -5.32 0.04
CA PRO A 140 0.25 -5.30 1.00
C PRO A 140 -1.10 -5.05 0.34
N GLN A 141 -1.17 -4.14 -0.64
CA GLN A 141 -2.41 -3.85 -1.36
C GLN A 141 -2.95 -5.08 -2.11
N TYR A 142 -2.07 -5.80 -2.80
CA TYR A 142 -2.43 -7.04 -3.49
C TYR A 142 -2.81 -8.15 -2.50
N ASN A 143 -1.99 -8.37 -1.46
CA ASN A 143 -2.23 -9.41 -0.46
C ASN A 143 -3.50 -9.13 0.37
N GLY A 144 -3.75 -7.87 0.74
CA GLY A 144 -4.96 -7.44 1.43
C GLY A 144 -6.20 -7.57 0.55
N GLY A 145 -6.09 -7.21 -0.73
CA GLY A 145 -7.16 -7.43 -1.70
C GLY A 145 -7.49 -8.92 -1.90
N LEU A 146 -6.48 -9.79 -1.96
CA LEU A 146 -6.66 -11.24 -2.02
C LEU A 146 -7.30 -11.77 -0.74
N LEU A 147 -6.80 -11.35 0.42
CA LEU A 147 -7.32 -11.74 1.71
C LEU A 147 -8.80 -11.37 1.84
N HIS A 148 -9.17 -10.13 1.52
CA HIS A 148 -10.55 -9.66 1.62
C HIS A 148 -11.54 -10.49 0.79
N ARG A 149 -11.07 -11.04 -0.35
CA ARG A 149 -11.88 -11.93 -1.20
C ARG A 149 -12.02 -13.35 -0.62
N LEU A 150 -10.96 -13.86 0.00
CA LEU A 150 -10.94 -15.22 0.56
C LEU A 150 -11.62 -15.27 1.93
N HIS A 151 -11.49 -14.20 2.71
CA HIS A 151 -12.08 -14.03 4.02
C HIS A 151 -12.51 -12.56 4.21
N PRO A 152 -13.76 -12.27 4.61
CA PRO A 152 -14.20 -10.89 4.88
C PRO A 152 -13.54 -10.26 6.13
N HIS A 153 -12.51 -10.89 6.68
CA HIS A 153 -11.71 -10.41 7.79
C HIS A 153 -10.93 -9.17 7.36
N ARG A 154 -11.32 -8.00 7.86
CA ARG A 154 -10.59 -6.75 7.66
C ARG A 154 -9.53 -6.63 8.73
N ASN A 155 -8.28 -6.45 8.31
CA ASN A 155 -7.19 -6.12 9.20
C ASN A 155 -6.64 -4.74 8.81
N PRO A 156 -6.67 -3.76 9.73
CA PRO A 156 -6.30 -2.37 9.44
C PRO A 156 -4.82 -2.22 9.07
N ALA A 157 -3.96 -3.19 9.39
CA ALA A 157 -2.53 -3.14 9.06
C ALA A 157 -2.28 -2.99 7.55
N PHE A 158 -3.13 -3.55 6.68
CA PHE A 158 -2.95 -3.33 5.25
C PHE A 158 -3.37 -1.93 4.81
N GLU A 159 -4.35 -1.31 5.46
CA GLU A 159 -4.81 0.03 5.12
C GLU A 159 -3.83 1.10 5.62
N ASP A 160 -3.45 1.04 6.90
CA ASP A 160 -2.53 2.00 7.50
C ASP A 160 -1.12 1.92 6.90
N GLY A 161 -0.65 0.71 6.58
CA GLY A 161 0.64 0.51 5.93
C GLY A 161 0.66 1.07 4.51
N VAL A 162 -0.39 0.79 3.73
CA VAL A 162 -0.53 1.32 2.36
C VAL A 162 -0.58 2.85 2.38
N ALA A 163 -1.34 3.46 3.29
CA ALA A 163 -1.42 4.91 3.43
C ALA A 163 -0.05 5.52 3.75
N THR A 164 0.73 4.90 4.64
CA THR A 164 2.08 5.38 4.98
C THR A 164 3.02 5.31 3.77
N PHE A 165 3.02 4.19 3.03
CA PHE A 165 3.87 4.07 1.84
C PHE A 165 3.39 4.93 0.68
N GLU A 166 2.10 5.23 0.57
CA GLU A 166 1.57 6.20 -0.40
C GLU A 166 2.08 7.62 -0.09
N ALA A 167 1.99 8.05 1.17
CA ALA A 167 2.54 9.34 1.59
C ALA A 167 4.06 9.42 1.36
N LEU A 168 4.79 8.31 1.57
CA LEU A 168 6.22 8.24 1.25
C LEU A 168 6.50 8.27 -0.25
N GLU A 169 5.70 7.61 -1.09
CA GLU A 169 5.83 7.72 -2.55
C GLU A 169 5.70 9.19 -2.98
N ASP A 170 4.69 9.89 -2.46
CA ASP A 170 4.45 11.30 -2.78
C ASP A 170 5.56 12.22 -2.28
N PHE A 171 6.06 11.98 -1.07
CA PHE A 171 7.17 12.73 -0.49
C PHE A 171 8.49 12.53 -1.27
N LEU A 172 8.74 11.32 -1.78
CA LEU A 172 9.95 11.01 -2.54
C LEU A 172 9.91 11.48 -4.00
N ARG A 173 8.74 11.88 -4.52
CA ARG A 173 8.67 12.38 -5.90
C ARG A 173 9.57 13.62 -6.05
N PRO A 174 10.25 13.76 -7.21
CA PRO A 174 10.94 15.00 -7.52
C PRO A 174 9.93 16.15 -7.43
N GLN A 175 10.14 17.09 -6.51
CA GLN A 175 9.41 18.35 -6.54
C GLN A 175 9.91 19.06 -7.80
N GLN A 176 9.09 19.11 -8.84
CA GLN A 176 9.30 20.08 -9.90
C GLN A 176 9.25 21.44 -9.23
N ARG A 177 10.43 22.01 -8.92
CA ARG A 177 10.53 23.44 -8.59
C ARG A 177 9.93 24.15 -9.79
N ALA A 178 8.75 24.76 -9.60
CA ALA A 178 8.26 25.76 -10.51
C ALA A 178 9.35 26.83 -10.61
N ALA A 179 9.93 26.94 -11.80
CA ALA A 179 10.87 27.98 -12.16
C ALA A 179 10.18 29.35 -12.20
#